data_AF-A0A939P7J7-F1
#
_entry.id   AF-A0A939P7J7-F1
#
_cell.length_a   1.000
_cell.length_b   1.000
_cell.length_c   1.000
_cell.angle_alpha   90.00
_cell.angle_beta   90.00
_cell.angle_gamma   90.00
#
_symmetry.space_group_name_H-M   'P 1'
#
loop_
_entity.id
_entity.type
_entity.pdbx_description
1 polymer ?
#
loop_
_entity_poly.entity_id
_entity_poly.type
_entity_poly.pdbx_seq_one_letter_code
_entity_poly.pdbx_strand_id
1 'polypeptide(L)'
;MRNEGAKVFGRLPVRVLLRGGPDGWHYVVVDKEGGEERTDLRVPGSAWHKGDPEPAWWGRRLTETAEGLRDRLGRALTDRTFDELGLEADISWFAVEEPLEWEGLVTLRDADPARFPGEVAPYVVALEPGRGAILPEAHLLFSTLATDAWSTLRTVADECGTPAPRASFLCGWADHRSVRVGRGLLALSTSRRSDGSERLAEIYGERSPGWGGNPELRFRLDGIDLLDEPAADVIALFRDLGHAPVHRGRTWHLSTIGLTLYEPENPYGSFTGVALRPTC
;
A
#
# COMPACT_ATOMS: atom_id res chain seq x y z
N MET A 1 -27.89 24.53 36.73
CA MET A 1 -26.78 24.65 35.76
C MET A 1 -26.92 23.52 34.77
N ARG A 2 -27.04 23.87 33.49
CA ARG A 2 -27.45 22.98 32.39
C ARG A 2 -26.28 22.08 31.98
N ASN A 3 -26.60 20.82 31.70
CA ASN A 3 -25.76 19.84 31.00
C ASN A 3 -25.01 20.47 29.83
N GLU A 4 -23.69 20.50 29.92
CA GLU A 4 -22.83 20.64 28.76
C GLU A 4 -23.04 19.39 27.90
N GLY A 5 -23.70 19.57 26.75
CA GLY A 5 -23.97 18.51 25.80
C GLY A 5 -22.66 17.86 25.37
N ALA A 6 -22.61 16.53 25.50
CA ALA A 6 -21.56 15.71 24.93
C ALA A 6 -21.29 16.15 23.49
N LYS A 7 -20.02 16.43 23.19
CA LYS A 7 -19.56 16.62 21.81
C LYS A 7 -20.10 15.45 20.99
N VAL A 8 -20.72 15.76 19.86
CA VAL A 8 -21.22 14.77 18.89
C VAL A 8 -19.99 14.02 18.37
N PHE A 9 -19.67 12.88 18.98
CA PHE A 9 -18.66 11.96 18.47
C PHE A 9 -19.26 11.25 17.24
N GLY A 10 -18.44 11.02 16.21
CA GLY A 10 -18.84 10.37 14.95
C GLY A 10 -19.52 9.00 15.14
N ARG A 11 -20.07 8.45 14.05
CA ARG A 11 -20.82 7.18 14.13
C ARG A 11 -19.87 6.03 14.46
N LEU A 12 -20.07 5.40 15.61
CA LEU A 12 -19.17 4.35 16.12
C LEU A 12 -19.38 3.04 15.36
N PRO A 13 -18.41 2.56 14.56
CA PRO A 13 -18.55 1.31 13.82
C PRO A 13 -18.43 0.12 14.77
N VAL A 14 -19.34 -0.84 14.67
CA VAL A 14 -19.33 -2.08 15.49
C VAL A 14 -19.20 -3.35 14.65
N ARG A 15 -19.59 -3.28 13.38
CA ARG A 15 -19.55 -4.41 12.47
C ARG A 15 -19.32 -3.94 11.03
N VAL A 16 -18.71 -4.80 10.23
CA VAL A 16 -18.64 -4.62 8.78
C VAL A 16 -18.98 -5.92 8.05
N LEU A 17 -19.65 -5.82 6.92
CA LEU A 17 -19.95 -6.95 6.03
C LEU A 17 -19.23 -6.70 4.70
N LEU A 18 -18.52 -7.69 4.17
CA LEU A 18 -17.91 -7.65 2.84
C LEU A 18 -18.51 -8.76 1.98
N ARG A 19 -19.04 -8.38 0.80
CA ARG A 19 -19.78 -9.30 -0.08
C ARG A 19 -19.37 -9.16 -1.54
N GLY A 20 -18.99 -10.27 -2.15
CA GLY A 20 -18.76 -10.43 -3.58
C GLY A 20 -19.98 -10.99 -4.29
N GLY A 21 -20.53 -10.24 -5.24
CA GLY A 21 -21.63 -10.66 -6.10
C GLY A 21 -21.22 -10.76 -7.57
N PRO A 22 -22.14 -11.20 -8.45
CA PRO A 22 -21.86 -11.34 -9.89
C PRO A 22 -21.41 -10.03 -10.53
N ASP A 23 -21.95 -8.89 -10.05
CA ASP A 23 -21.73 -7.57 -10.63
C ASP A 23 -20.60 -6.77 -9.97
N GLY A 24 -20.00 -7.28 -8.88
CA GLY A 24 -18.95 -6.58 -8.15
C GLY A 24 -18.96 -6.87 -6.66
N TRP A 25 -18.12 -6.14 -5.93
CA TRP A 25 -17.99 -6.24 -4.48
C TRP A 25 -18.60 -5.01 -3.80
N HIS A 26 -19.06 -5.18 -2.57
CA HIS A 26 -19.46 -4.06 -1.72
C HIS A 26 -19.19 -4.38 -0.27
N TYR A 27 -19.14 -3.33 0.55
CA TYR A 27 -19.18 -3.49 2.00
C TYR A 27 -20.28 -2.67 2.64
N VAL A 28 -20.68 -3.08 3.83
CA VAL A 28 -21.63 -2.37 4.69
C VAL A 28 -20.99 -2.18 6.06
N VAL A 29 -20.81 -0.93 6.49
CA VAL A 29 -20.43 -0.60 7.87
C VAL A 29 -21.72 -0.43 8.67
N VAL A 30 -21.81 -1.12 9.80
CA VAL A 30 -22.93 -1.03 10.74
C VAL A 30 -22.43 -0.30 11.98
N ASP A 31 -23.09 0.80 12.33
CA ASP A 31 -22.81 1.55 13.54
C ASP A 31 -23.52 0.98 14.77
N LYS A 32 -23.17 1.47 15.95
CA LYS A 32 -23.74 1.04 17.23
C LYS A 32 -25.26 1.26 17.32
N GLU A 33 -25.81 2.22 16.59
CA GLU A 33 -27.25 2.51 16.56
C GLU A 33 -27.99 1.63 15.52
N GLY A 34 -27.26 0.77 14.81
CA GLY A 34 -27.80 -0.07 13.74
C GLY A 34 -27.93 0.64 12.40
N GLY A 35 -27.35 1.84 12.27
CA GLY A 35 -27.25 2.54 11.00
C GLY A 35 -26.33 1.79 10.05
N GLU A 36 -26.79 1.58 8.82
CA GLU A 36 -26.02 0.90 7.78
C GLU A 36 -25.54 1.90 6.73
N GLU A 37 -24.25 1.81 6.39
CA GLU A 37 -23.63 2.57 5.32
C GLU A 37 -23.03 1.61 4.29
N ARG A 38 -23.64 1.54 3.11
CA ARG A 38 -23.19 0.71 2.00
C ARG A 38 -22.23 1.49 1.11
N THR A 39 -21.14 0.83 0.70
CA THR A 39 -20.23 1.34 -0.33
C THR A 39 -19.93 0.25 -1.35
N ASP A 40 -20.16 0.55 -2.63
CA ASP A 40 -19.81 -0.33 -3.74
C ASP A 40 -18.33 -0.17 -4.11
N LEU A 41 -17.65 -1.30 -4.33
CA LEU A 41 -16.24 -1.38 -4.65
C LEU A 41 -16.07 -1.57 -6.16
N ARG A 42 -15.20 -0.77 -6.78
CA ARG A 42 -14.91 -0.84 -8.23
C ARG A 42 -13.97 -1.98 -8.58
N VAL A 43 -14.36 -3.20 -8.23
CA VAL A 43 -13.59 -4.44 -8.44
C VAL A 43 -14.47 -5.46 -9.18
N PRO A 44 -13.93 -6.23 -10.15
CA PRO A 44 -14.71 -7.23 -10.86
C PRO A 44 -15.43 -8.21 -9.93
N GLY A 45 -16.66 -8.57 -10.31
CA GLY A 45 -17.51 -9.51 -9.56
C GLY A 45 -17.00 -10.94 -9.53
N SER A 46 -17.74 -11.80 -8.84
CA SER A 46 -17.38 -13.19 -8.59
C SER A 46 -17.81 -14.18 -9.68
N ALA A 47 -18.65 -13.75 -10.62
CA ALA A 47 -19.20 -14.63 -11.64
C ALA A 47 -18.14 -15.01 -12.70
N TRP A 48 -17.97 -16.31 -12.91
CA TRP A 48 -17.32 -16.84 -14.11
C TRP A 48 -18.30 -16.87 -15.29
N HIS A 49 -17.78 -16.79 -16.51
CA HIS A 49 -18.60 -16.72 -17.71
C HIS A 49 -19.54 -17.93 -17.84
N LYS A 50 -20.81 -17.66 -18.17
CA LYS A 50 -21.86 -18.67 -18.22
C LYS A 50 -21.65 -19.62 -19.41
N GLY A 51 -21.27 -20.86 -19.12
CA GLY A 51 -21.13 -21.94 -20.11
C GLY A 51 -19.74 -22.58 -20.15
N ASP A 52 -18.73 -21.92 -19.57
CA ASP A 52 -17.38 -22.44 -19.50
C ASP A 52 -17.11 -23.11 -18.13
N PRO A 53 -16.35 -24.21 -18.08
CA PRO A 53 -15.89 -24.75 -16.82
C PRO A 53 -14.99 -23.72 -16.12
N GLU A 54 -15.19 -23.57 -14.81
CA GLU A 54 -14.39 -22.68 -13.98
C GLU A 54 -12.91 -23.11 -13.98
N PRO A 55 -11.96 -22.22 -14.29
CA PRO A 55 -10.55 -22.54 -14.23
C PRO A 55 -10.09 -22.78 -12.78
N ALA A 56 -9.16 -23.71 -12.57
CA ALA A 56 -8.62 -24.04 -11.25
C ALA A 56 -7.96 -22.85 -10.51
N TRP A 57 -7.61 -21.76 -11.21
CA TRP A 57 -7.05 -20.54 -10.62
C TRP A 57 -8.11 -19.53 -10.17
N TRP A 58 -9.39 -19.68 -10.56
CA TRP A 58 -10.43 -18.68 -10.31
C TRP A 58 -10.71 -18.52 -8.81
N GLY A 59 -10.94 -19.61 -8.08
CA GLY A 59 -11.12 -19.57 -6.63
C GLY A 59 -9.93 -18.92 -5.88
N ARG A 60 -8.70 -19.19 -6.33
CA ARG A 60 -7.50 -18.54 -5.78
C ARG A 60 -7.51 -17.03 -6.01
N ARG A 61 -7.83 -16.58 -7.22
CA ARG A 61 -7.98 -15.15 -7.53
C ARG A 61 -9.06 -14.49 -6.66
N LEU A 62 -10.21 -15.13 -6.47
CA LEU A 62 -11.28 -14.60 -5.63
C LEU A 62 -10.85 -14.49 -4.17
N THR A 63 -10.10 -15.47 -3.68
CA THR A 63 -9.48 -15.45 -2.34
C THR A 63 -8.52 -14.27 -2.19
N GLU A 64 -7.59 -14.11 -3.13
CA GLU A 64 -6.64 -12.99 -3.16
C GLU A 64 -7.36 -11.63 -3.25
N THR A 65 -8.47 -11.56 -3.99
CA THR A 65 -9.32 -10.37 -4.08
C THR A 65 -9.98 -10.07 -2.73
N ALA A 66 -10.59 -11.07 -2.09
CA ALA A 66 -11.25 -10.91 -0.80
C ALA A 66 -10.26 -10.50 0.30
N GLU A 67 -9.06 -11.09 0.33
CA GLU A 67 -7.96 -10.67 1.22
C GLU A 67 -7.58 -9.21 1.00
N GLY A 68 -7.30 -8.81 -0.25
CA GLY A 68 -6.95 -7.43 -0.56
C GLY A 68 -8.05 -6.42 -0.21
N LEU A 69 -9.32 -6.81 -0.35
CA LEU A 69 -10.46 -5.99 0.03
C LEU A 69 -10.64 -5.88 1.54
N ARG A 70 -10.47 -6.96 2.30
CA ARG A 70 -10.48 -6.92 3.77
C ARG A 70 -9.37 -6.01 4.31
N ASP A 71 -8.17 -6.09 3.74
CA ASP A 71 -7.05 -5.21 4.09
C ASP A 71 -7.32 -3.75 3.73
N ARG A 72 -7.93 -3.47 2.56
CA ARG A 72 -8.30 -2.11 2.13
C ARG A 72 -9.37 -1.52 3.05
N LEU A 73 -10.38 -2.32 3.40
CA LEU A 73 -11.47 -1.90 4.28
C LEU A 73 -11.00 -1.71 5.72
N GLY A 74 -10.16 -2.61 6.23
CA GLY A 74 -9.49 -2.44 7.52
C GLY A 74 -8.79 -1.09 7.60
N ARG A 75 -8.00 -0.74 6.57
CA ARG A 75 -7.35 0.58 6.48
C ARG A 75 -8.35 1.74 6.46
N ALA A 76 -9.32 1.73 5.54
CA ALA A 76 -10.27 2.82 5.37
C ALA A 76 -11.13 3.07 6.62
N LEU A 77 -11.64 2.01 7.26
CA LEU A 77 -12.44 2.14 8.47
C LEU A 77 -11.61 2.71 9.61
N THR A 78 -10.37 2.28 9.69
CA THR A 78 -9.43 2.69 10.72
C THR A 78 -8.98 4.14 10.58
N ASP A 79 -8.81 4.63 9.35
CA ASP A 79 -8.50 6.04 9.07
C ASP A 79 -9.68 6.92 9.41
N ARG A 80 -10.89 6.55 8.96
CA ARG A 80 -12.12 7.24 9.31
C ARG A 80 -12.34 7.30 10.83
N THR A 81 -12.13 6.18 11.52
CA THR A 81 -12.27 6.10 12.98
C THR A 81 -11.27 7.01 13.68
N PHE A 82 -10.05 7.11 13.14
CA PHE A 82 -9.04 8.02 13.68
C PHE A 82 -9.42 9.48 13.46
N ASP A 83 -9.85 9.85 12.25
CA ASP A 83 -10.26 11.21 11.91
C ASP A 83 -11.48 11.68 12.72
N GLU A 84 -12.48 10.80 12.91
CA GLU A 84 -13.73 11.14 13.60
C GLU A 84 -13.64 11.03 15.12
N LEU A 85 -12.88 10.05 15.65
CA LEU A 85 -12.91 9.66 17.05
C LEU A 85 -11.54 9.71 17.75
N GLY A 86 -10.44 9.85 17.02
CA GLY A 86 -9.08 9.76 17.56
C GLY A 86 -8.71 8.35 18.03
N LEU A 87 -9.38 7.32 17.53
CA LEU A 87 -9.21 5.90 17.92
C LEU A 87 -8.84 5.05 16.69
N GLU A 88 -8.32 3.85 16.91
CA GLU A 88 -8.18 2.87 15.84
C GLU A 88 -9.33 1.87 15.84
N ALA A 89 -9.78 1.51 14.64
CA ALA A 89 -10.54 0.29 14.45
C ALA A 89 -9.58 -0.89 14.26
N ASP A 90 -9.92 -2.03 14.83
CA ASP A 90 -9.40 -3.33 14.46
C ASP A 90 -10.57 -4.25 14.09
N ILE A 91 -10.39 -5.10 13.07
CA ILE A 91 -11.46 -5.91 12.51
C ILE A 91 -11.10 -7.39 12.63
N SER A 92 -11.84 -8.11 13.47
CA SER A 92 -11.79 -9.56 13.52
C SER A 92 -12.73 -10.13 12.46
N TRP A 93 -12.17 -10.78 11.44
CA TRP A 93 -12.92 -11.30 10.30
C TRP A 93 -13.33 -12.76 10.47
N PHE A 94 -14.56 -13.07 10.04
CA PHE A 94 -15.16 -14.40 10.02
C PHE A 94 -15.71 -14.68 8.64
N ALA A 95 -15.38 -15.85 8.08
CA ALA A 95 -15.97 -16.30 6.84
C ALA A 95 -17.42 -16.73 7.08
N VAL A 96 -18.34 -16.18 6.29
CA VAL A 96 -19.73 -16.65 6.21
C VAL A 96 -19.87 -17.61 5.04
N GLU A 97 -19.31 -17.23 3.88
CA GLU A 97 -19.21 -18.07 2.68
C GLU A 97 -17.86 -17.80 2.00
N GLU A 98 -16.91 -18.73 2.08
CA GLU A 98 -15.62 -18.52 1.41
C GLU A 98 -15.72 -18.72 -0.11
N PRO A 99 -15.09 -17.85 -0.93
CA PRO A 99 -14.34 -16.64 -0.57
C PRO A 99 -15.17 -15.33 -0.59
N LEU A 100 -16.49 -15.41 -0.76
CA LEU A 100 -17.36 -14.31 -1.21
C LEU A 100 -18.00 -13.47 -0.10
N GLU A 101 -18.26 -14.03 1.08
CA GLU A 101 -18.96 -13.34 2.17
C GLU A 101 -18.20 -13.44 3.48
N TRP A 102 -17.95 -12.27 4.08
CA TRP A 102 -17.21 -12.11 5.33
C TRP A 102 -17.93 -11.13 6.25
N GLU A 103 -17.98 -11.47 7.53
CA GLU A 103 -18.44 -10.58 8.61
C GLU A 103 -17.24 -10.20 9.48
N GLY A 104 -17.09 -8.92 9.76
CA GLY A 104 -16.04 -8.36 10.59
C GLY A 104 -16.61 -7.73 11.85
N LEU A 105 -16.16 -8.17 13.02
CA LEU A 105 -16.46 -7.48 14.28
C LEU A 105 -15.43 -6.37 14.49
N VAL A 106 -15.91 -5.15 14.70
CA VAL A 106 -15.05 -3.97 14.88
C VAL A 106 -14.83 -3.76 16.36
N THR A 107 -13.57 -3.76 16.76
CA THR A 107 -13.16 -3.33 18.09
C THR A 107 -12.44 -1.99 17.99
N LEU A 108 -12.63 -1.16 19.01
CA LEU A 108 -11.91 0.10 19.12
C LEU A 108 -10.79 -0.07 20.13
N ARG A 109 -9.63 0.46 19.79
CA ARG A 109 -8.50 0.59 20.70
C ARG A 109 -8.05 2.04 20.72
N ASP A 110 -7.38 2.41 21.81
CA ASP A 110 -6.65 3.67 21.85
C ASP A 110 -5.80 3.77 20.58
N ALA A 111 -5.78 4.96 19.98
CA ALA A 111 -4.83 5.25 18.93
C ALA A 111 -3.45 4.81 19.41
N ASP A 112 -2.78 3.97 18.62
CA ASP A 112 -1.41 3.60 18.93
C ASP A 112 -0.64 4.92 19.14
N PRO A 113 0.13 5.11 20.22
CA PRO A 113 0.96 6.30 20.38
C PRO A 113 1.88 6.52 19.15
N ALA A 114 2.16 5.46 18.41
CA ALA A 114 2.75 5.43 17.07
C ALA A 114 1.94 6.12 15.94
N ARG A 115 0.63 6.33 16.11
CA ARG A 115 -0.26 7.08 15.22
C ARG A 115 -0.25 8.58 15.46
N PHE A 116 0.03 9.00 16.68
CA PHE A 116 0.49 10.36 16.88
C PHE A 116 1.91 10.47 16.29
N PRO A 117 2.39 11.65 15.91
CA PRO A 117 3.83 11.88 15.75
C PRO A 117 4.51 11.78 17.12
N GLY A 118 4.49 10.59 17.71
CA GLY A 118 5.23 10.20 18.90
C GLY A 118 6.62 9.78 18.47
N GLU A 119 7.47 10.76 18.18
CA GLU A 119 8.95 10.70 18.13
C GLU A 119 9.65 9.61 17.30
N VAL A 120 8.95 8.64 16.70
CA VAL A 120 9.56 7.63 15.83
C VAL A 120 9.84 8.25 14.48
N ALA A 121 11.12 8.28 14.12
CA ALA A 121 11.56 8.83 12.84
C ALA A 121 10.93 8.02 11.69
N PRO A 122 10.49 8.69 10.61
CA PRO A 122 10.01 7.98 9.43
C PRO A 122 11.12 7.10 8.86
N TYR A 123 10.73 6.00 8.25
CA TYR A 123 11.65 5.13 7.54
C TYR A 123 11.86 5.71 6.14
N VAL A 124 12.92 6.51 5.99
CA VAL A 124 13.21 7.25 4.77
C VAL A 124 14.05 6.38 3.83
N VAL A 125 13.52 6.15 2.63
CA VAL A 125 14.24 5.58 1.48
C VAL A 125 14.60 6.73 0.55
N ALA A 126 15.86 7.17 0.59
CA ALA A 126 16.37 8.20 -0.30
C ALA A 126 16.80 7.58 -1.62
N LEU A 127 16.10 7.93 -2.71
CA LEU A 127 16.37 7.46 -4.05
C LEU A 127 17.56 8.21 -4.65
N GLU A 128 18.49 7.47 -5.22
CA GLU A 128 19.62 7.98 -5.99
C GLU A 128 19.53 7.46 -7.43
N PRO A 129 18.91 8.22 -8.36
CA PRO A 129 18.80 7.82 -9.77
C PRO A 129 20.11 7.32 -10.38
N GLY A 130 20.01 6.22 -11.13
CA GLY A 130 21.16 5.53 -11.73
C GLY A 130 22.03 4.73 -10.74
N ARG A 131 21.90 4.94 -9.42
CA ARG A 131 22.70 4.25 -8.39
C ARG A 131 21.89 3.24 -7.59
N GLY A 132 20.69 3.60 -7.10
CA GLY A 132 19.86 2.76 -6.24
C GLY A 132 19.15 3.58 -5.16
N ALA A 133 19.16 3.12 -3.92
CA ALA A 133 18.62 3.87 -2.78
C ALA A 133 19.48 3.75 -1.52
N ILE A 134 19.41 4.78 -0.69
CA ILE A 134 19.98 4.83 0.66
C ILE A 134 18.83 4.66 1.66
N LEU A 135 18.96 3.64 2.51
CA LEU A 135 18.09 3.35 3.65
C LEU A 135 18.80 3.84 4.93
N PRO A 136 18.12 3.92 6.09
CA PRO A 136 18.73 4.40 7.33
C PRO A 136 20.03 3.68 7.70
N GLU A 137 20.06 2.35 7.60
CA GLU A 137 21.20 1.52 8.02
C GLU A 137 21.86 0.74 6.85
N ALA A 138 21.43 0.97 5.61
CA ALA A 138 21.89 0.18 4.47
C ALA A 138 21.85 0.91 3.13
N HIS A 139 22.66 0.48 2.17
CA HIS A 139 22.62 0.97 0.79
C HIS A 139 22.15 -0.14 -0.15
N LEU A 140 21.07 0.11 -0.88
CA LEU A 140 20.54 -0.77 -1.92
C LEU A 140 20.96 -0.23 -3.28
N LEU A 141 22.19 -0.52 -3.69
CA LEU A 141 22.71 -0.14 -5.00
C LEU A 141 22.26 -1.15 -6.06
N PHE A 142 22.14 -0.73 -7.32
CA PHE A 142 21.90 -1.66 -8.43
C PHE A 142 23.06 -2.63 -8.66
N SER A 143 24.23 -2.40 -8.07
CA SER A 143 25.34 -3.36 -8.03
C SER A 143 25.16 -4.43 -6.95
N THR A 144 24.23 -4.27 -5.99
CA THR A 144 24.00 -5.21 -4.89
C THR A 144 23.56 -6.57 -5.41
N LEU A 145 24.18 -7.64 -4.91
CA LEU A 145 23.82 -9.02 -5.23
C LEU A 145 22.46 -9.35 -4.62
N ALA A 146 21.72 -10.28 -5.24
CA ALA A 146 20.40 -10.70 -4.76
C ALA A 146 20.44 -11.16 -3.28
N THR A 147 21.46 -11.92 -2.88
CA THR A 147 21.64 -12.40 -1.50
C THR A 147 21.70 -11.26 -0.48
N ASP A 148 22.41 -10.19 -0.82
CA ASP A 148 22.63 -9.05 0.06
C ASP A 148 21.39 -8.15 0.08
N ALA A 149 20.69 -8.02 -1.05
CA ALA A 149 19.40 -7.34 -1.12
C ALA A 149 18.36 -8.02 -0.22
N TRP A 150 18.31 -9.35 -0.20
CA TRP A 150 17.39 -10.10 0.66
C TRP A 150 17.78 -10.05 2.14
N SER A 151 19.08 -10.02 2.45
CA SER A 151 19.54 -9.78 3.82
C SER A 151 19.13 -8.40 4.29
N THR A 152 19.32 -7.38 3.46
CA THR A 152 18.92 -6.00 3.76
C THR A 152 17.42 -5.91 4.01
N LEU A 153 16.59 -6.50 3.14
CA LEU A 153 15.14 -6.48 3.30
C LEU A 153 14.66 -7.18 4.58
N ARG A 154 15.42 -8.18 5.07
CA ARG A 154 15.16 -8.81 6.37
C ARG A 154 15.53 -7.90 7.53
N THR A 155 16.67 -7.21 7.46
CA THR A 155 17.04 -6.19 8.45
C THR A 155 15.98 -5.09 8.54
N VAL A 156 15.44 -4.63 7.40
CA VAL A 156 14.30 -3.68 7.40
C VAL A 156 13.09 -4.27 8.13
N ALA A 157 12.77 -5.53 7.89
CA ALA A 157 11.65 -6.22 8.56
C ALA A 157 11.84 -6.22 10.08
N ASP A 158 13.03 -6.58 10.54
CA ASP A 158 13.39 -6.69 11.94
C ASP A 158 13.35 -5.30 12.63
N GLU A 159 13.91 -4.26 11.99
CA GLU A 159 13.91 -2.88 12.48
C GLU A 159 12.49 -2.29 12.57
N CYS A 160 11.66 -2.58 11.58
CA CYS A 160 10.28 -2.09 11.53
C CYS A 160 9.30 -2.95 12.34
N GLY A 161 9.76 -4.03 12.98
CA GLY A 161 8.91 -4.95 13.73
C GLY A 161 7.84 -5.64 12.86
N THR A 162 8.16 -5.92 11.60
CA THR A 162 7.22 -6.52 10.63
C THR A 162 7.60 -7.96 10.25
N PRO A 163 6.68 -8.75 9.67
CA PRO A 163 7.01 -10.10 9.23
C PRO A 163 8.15 -10.13 8.20
N ALA A 164 8.85 -11.27 8.15
CA ALA A 164 9.95 -11.51 7.21
C ALA A 164 9.52 -11.28 5.74
N PRO A 165 10.47 -10.94 4.84
CA PRO A 165 10.15 -10.62 3.46
C PRO A 165 9.36 -11.71 2.74
N ARG A 166 8.24 -11.33 2.12
CA ARG A 166 7.37 -12.22 1.37
C ARG A 166 7.84 -12.29 -0.08
N ALA A 167 8.08 -13.50 -0.57
CA ALA A 167 8.36 -13.73 -1.99
C ALA A 167 7.06 -13.75 -2.81
N SER A 168 7.11 -13.16 -4.00
CA SER A 168 6.01 -13.20 -4.98
C SER A 168 6.58 -13.40 -6.38
N PHE A 169 5.86 -14.16 -7.21
CA PHE A 169 6.23 -14.30 -8.61
C PHE A 169 5.74 -13.11 -9.42
N LEU A 170 6.66 -12.36 -10.03
CA LEU A 170 6.35 -11.27 -10.96
C LEU A 170 7.04 -11.51 -12.30
N CYS A 171 6.26 -11.59 -13.37
CA CYS A 171 6.78 -11.77 -14.73
C CYS A 171 7.78 -10.65 -15.08
N GLY A 172 8.93 -11.03 -15.64
CA GLY A 172 9.99 -10.10 -16.05
C GLY A 172 11.13 -9.94 -15.04
N TRP A 173 11.00 -10.52 -13.84
CA TRP A 173 12.04 -10.52 -12.82
C TRP A 173 12.54 -11.94 -12.52
N ALA A 174 13.77 -12.03 -12.01
CA ALA A 174 14.33 -13.30 -11.55
C ALA A 174 13.76 -13.72 -10.19
N ASP A 175 13.62 -12.77 -9.28
CA ASP A 175 12.93 -12.91 -7.99
C ASP A 175 12.37 -11.54 -7.57
N HIS A 176 11.36 -11.55 -6.71
CA HIS A 176 10.75 -10.35 -6.15
C HIS A 176 10.29 -10.62 -4.72
N ARG A 177 10.67 -9.72 -3.81
CA ARG A 177 10.25 -9.81 -2.41
C ARG A 177 9.87 -8.46 -1.86
N SER A 178 8.96 -8.47 -0.89
CA SER A 178 8.47 -7.26 -0.24
C SER A 178 8.39 -7.41 1.26
N VAL A 179 8.49 -6.27 1.95
CA VAL A 179 8.34 -6.12 3.39
C VAL A 179 7.39 -4.96 3.68
N ARG A 180 6.71 -5.03 4.82
CA ARG A 180 5.87 -3.93 5.31
C ARG A 180 6.76 -2.93 6.07
N VAL A 181 6.48 -1.65 5.91
CA VAL A 181 7.09 -0.59 6.70
C VAL A 181 5.97 0.33 7.13
N GLY A 182 5.58 0.23 8.39
CA GLY A 182 4.28 0.75 8.85
C GLY A 182 3.16 0.22 7.96
N ARG A 183 2.48 1.12 7.25
CA ARG A 183 1.42 0.77 6.29
C ARG A 183 1.86 0.80 4.83
N GLY A 184 3.08 1.24 4.57
CA GLY A 184 3.71 1.16 3.27
C GLY A 184 4.23 -0.24 2.95
N LEU A 185 4.68 -0.39 1.71
CA LEU A 185 5.35 -1.57 1.20
C LEU A 185 6.67 -1.14 0.58
N LEU A 186 7.77 -1.77 1.01
CA LEU A 186 9.04 -1.72 0.31
C LEU A 186 9.25 -3.06 -0.38
N ALA A 187 9.51 -3.04 -1.68
CA ALA A 187 9.77 -4.24 -2.45
C ALA A 187 11.01 -4.10 -3.33
N LEU A 188 11.69 -5.21 -3.55
CA LEU A 188 12.87 -5.30 -4.39
C LEU A 188 12.65 -6.39 -5.44
N SER A 189 13.06 -6.10 -6.67
CA SER A 189 13.08 -7.07 -7.76
C SER A 189 14.50 -7.25 -8.27
N THR A 190 14.87 -8.48 -8.62
CA THR A 190 16.20 -8.81 -9.13
C THR A 190 16.16 -9.25 -10.59
N SER A 191 17.28 -9.12 -11.28
CA SER A 191 17.47 -9.64 -12.63
C SER A 191 18.82 -10.33 -12.77
N ARG A 192 18.87 -11.33 -13.65
CA ARG A 192 20.13 -11.99 -14.03
C ARG A 192 20.81 -11.19 -15.13
N ARG A 193 22.06 -10.82 -14.90
CA ARG A 193 22.90 -10.10 -15.87
C ARG A 193 23.61 -11.08 -16.81
N SER A 194 24.23 -10.53 -17.86
CA SER A 194 24.98 -11.30 -18.85
C SER A 194 26.18 -12.05 -18.27
N ASP A 195 26.71 -11.59 -17.13
CA ASP A 195 27.77 -12.26 -16.37
C ASP A 195 27.26 -13.44 -15.51
N GLY A 196 25.95 -13.74 -15.56
CA GLY A 196 25.31 -14.79 -14.79
C GLY A 196 24.98 -14.39 -13.34
N SER A 197 25.42 -13.22 -12.88
CA SER A 197 25.10 -12.73 -11.54
C SER A 197 23.67 -12.22 -11.45
N GLU A 198 22.99 -12.53 -10.34
CA GLU A 198 21.67 -11.97 -10.04
C GLU A 198 21.82 -10.77 -9.11
N ARG A 199 21.29 -9.62 -9.54
CA ARG A 199 21.46 -8.33 -8.85
C ARG A 199 20.16 -7.58 -8.73
N LEU A 200 20.13 -6.62 -7.80
CA LEU A 200 19.04 -5.67 -7.66
C LEU A 200 18.80 -4.95 -8.98
N ALA A 201 17.53 -4.91 -9.40
CA ALA A 201 17.11 -4.36 -10.68
C ALA A 201 15.91 -3.41 -10.57
N GLU A 202 15.19 -3.44 -9.45
CA GLU A 202 14.15 -2.47 -9.13
C GLU A 202 14.02 -2.31 -7.62
N ILE A 203 13.82 -1.06 -7.19
CA ILE A 203 13.36 -0.70 -5.86
C ILE A 203 11.98 -0.10 -6.02
N TYR A 204 10.99 -0.69 -5.36
CA TYR A 204 9.60 -0.27 -5.43
C TYR A 204 9.09 0.10 -4.04
N GLY A 205 8.36 1.20 -3.99
CA GLY A 205 7.67 1.70 -2.82
C GLY A 205 6.20 1.88 -3.11
N GLU A 206 5.35 1.47 -2.17
CA GLU A 206 3.93 1.80 -2.21
C GLU A 206 3.47 2.33 -0.87
N ARG A 207 2.67 3.39 -0.91
CA ARG A 207 1.95 3.91 0.26
C ARG A 207 0.55 4.31 -0.19
N SER A 208 -0.46 3.69 0.42
CA SER A 208 -1.85 4.12 0.18
C SER A 208 -2.05 5.54 0.73
N PRO A 209 -2.97 6.33 0.13
CA PRO A 209 -3.34 7.63 0.69
C PRO A 209 -3.89 7.48 2.11
N GLY A 210 -3.74 8.53 2.93
CA GLY A 210 -4.11 8.50 4.35
C GLY A 210 -2.91 8.24 5.25
N TRP A 211 -3.15 7.79 6.48
CA TRP A 211 -2.08 7.63 7.46
C TRP A 211 -1.09 6.52 7.06
N GLY A 212 0.21 6.86 7.03
CA GLY A 212 1.29 6.04 6.47
C GLY A 212 1.83 4.91 7.37
N GLY A 213 1.36 4.77 8.61
CA GLY A 213 1.86 3.77 9.56
C GLY A 213 3.04 4.25 10.40
N ASN A 214 3.54 3.42 11.33
CA ASN A 214 4.76 3.67 12.09
C ASN A 214 5.77 2.51 11.93
N PRO A 215 7.03 2.76 11.52
CA PRO A 215 7.46 4.04 10.95
C PRO A 215 6.74 4.31 9.63
N GLU A 216 6.53 5.59 9.35
CA GLU A 216 5.98 6.00 8.07
C GLU A 216 7.04 5.79 6.98
N LEU A 217 6.72 4.99 5.96
CA LEU A 217 7.57 4.79 4.80
C LEU A 217 7.55 6.04 3.91
N ARG A 218 8.72 6.64 3.70
CA ARG A 218 8.87 7.85 2.88
C ARG A 218 9.87 7.60 1.76
N PHE A 219 9.50 7.96 0.54
CA PHE A 219 10.40 7.84 -0.61
C PHE A 219 10.83 9.22 -1.05
N ARG A 220 12.10 9.55 -0.78
CA ARG A 220 12.62 10.88 -1.06
C ARG A 220 13.51 10.90 -2.29
N LEU A 221 13.34 11.93 -3.12
CA LEU A 221 14.29 12.28 -4.16
C LEU A 221 14.63 13.75 -3.99
N ASP A 222 15.92 14.07 -3.81
CA ASP A 222 16.41 15.45 -3.60
C ASP A 222 15.66 16.21 -2.48
N GLY A 223 15.28 15.50 -1.42
CA GLY A 223 14.55 16.03 -0.26
C GLY A 223 13.03 16.06 -0.41
N ILE A 224 12.48 15.81 -1.60
CA ILE A 224 11.05 15.80 -1.88
C ILE A 224 10.48 14.41 -1.59
N ASP A 225 9.42 14.33 -0.79
CA ASP A 225 8.73 13.08 -0.50
C ASP A 225 7.71 12.75 -1.59
N LEU A 226 8.08 11.85 -2.51
CA LEU A 226 7.34 11.59 -3.74
C LEU A 226 5.95 11.00 -3.50
N LEU A 227 5.71 10.40 -2.33
CA LEU A 227 4.42 9.79 -1.97
C LEU A 227 3.55 10.71 -1.10
N ASP A 228 4.09 11.85 -0.65
CA ASP A 228 3.40 12.80 0.24
C ASP A 228 2.96 14.05 -0.51
N GLU A 229 3.83 14.55 -1.38
CA GLU A 229 3.57 15.75 -2.16
C GLU A 229 2.46 15.53 -3.21
N PRO A 230 1.67 16.58 -3.52
CA PRO A 230 0.64 16.50 -4.56
C PRO A 230 1.26 16.06 -5.91
N ALA A 231 0.65 15.07 -6.56
CA ALA A 231 1.21 14.49 -7.78
C ALA A 231 1.41 15.53 -8.90
N ALA A 232 0.50 16.50 -9.02
CA ALA A 232 0.60 17.58 -10.00
C ALA A 232 1.84 18.46 -9.77
N ASP A 233 2.15 18.77 -8.51
CA ASP A 233 3.27 19.65 -8.13
C ASP A 233 4.61 18.94 -8.34
N VAL A 234 4.69 17.66 -7.98
CA VAL A 234 5.87 16.82 -8.26
C VAL A 234 6.17 16.75 -9.76
N ILE A 235 5.14 16.56 -10.60
CA ILE A 235 5.33 16.52 -12.06
C ILE A 235 5.70 17.89 -12.63
N ALA A 236 5.11 18.98 -12.12
CA ALA A 236 5.49 20.34 -12.50
C ALA A 236 6.97 20.60 -12.16
N LEU A 237 7.37 20.27 -10.94
CA LEU A 237 8.75 20.40 -10.48
C LEU A 237 9.74 19.63 -11.36
N PHE A 238 9.44 18.37 -11.73
CA PHE A 238 10.31 17.62 -12.61
C PHE A 238 10.44 18.25 -14.01
N ARG A 239 9.37 18.85 -14.54
CA ARG A 239 9.44 19.59 -15.81
C ARG A 239 10.31 20.83 -15.67
N ASP A 240 10.17 21.57 -14.57
CA ASP A 240 10.96 22.77 -14.29
C ASP A 240 12.45 22.44 -14.11
N LEU A 241 12.76 21.26 -13.56
CA LEU A 241 14.13 20.71 -13.47
C LEU A 241 14.66 20.17 -14.81
N GLY A 242 13.88 20.26 -15.89
CA GLY A 242 14.30 19.87 -17.24
C GLY A 242 14.10 18.40 -17.58
N HIS A 243 13.40 17.63 -16.75
CA HIS A 243 12.97 16.29 -17.13
C HIS A 243 11.79 16.36 -18.11
N ALA A 244 11.59 15.27 -18.85
CA ALA A 244 10.43 15.09 -19.73
C ALA A 244 9.55 13.94 -19.23
N PRO A 245 8.72 14.14 -18.19
CA PRO A 245 7.80 13.11 -17.70
C PRO A 245 6.82 12.70 -18.80
N VAL A 246 6.76 11.40 -19.10
CA VAL A 246 5.84 10.81 -20.08
C VAL A 246 4.75 10.07 -19.33
N HIS A 247 3.50 10.49 -19.53
CA HIS A 247 2.34 9.80 -18.98
C HIS A 247 1.97 8.58 -19.84
N ARG A 248 1.79 7.42 -19.19
CA ARG A 248 1.32 6.17 -19.81
C ARG A 248 0.35 5.47 -18.88
N GLY A 249 -0.91 5.36 -19.28
CA GLY A 249 -1.94 4.72 -18.45
C GLY A 249 -2.10 5.43 -17.12
N ARG A 250 -1.79 4.76 -16.02
CA ARG A 250 -1.83 5.30 -14.65
C ARG A 250 -0.44 5.56 -14.07
N THR A 251 0.54 5.79 -14.94
CA THR A 251 1.94 5.96 -14.54
C THR A 251 2.60 7.12 -15.25
N TRP A 252 3.50 7.81 -14.54
CA TRP A 252 4.41 8.78 -15.11
C TRP A 252 5.82 8.19 -15.15
N HIS A 253 6.45 8.25 -16.33
CA HIS A 253 7.80 7.76 -16.54
C HIS A 253 8.76 8.92 -16.74
N LEU A 254 9.85 8.92 -15.97
CA LEU A 254 10.97 9.83 -16.13
C LEU A 254 12.20 8.99 -16.51
N SER A 255 12.25 8.57 -17.77
CA SER A 255 13.22 7.59 -18.26
C SER A 255 14.68 8.00 -18.05
N THR A 256 14.97 9.31 -18.10
CA THR A 256 16.33 9.85 -17.91
C THR A 256 16.89 9.59 -16.51
N ILE A 257 16.02 9.36 -15.52
CA ILE A 257 16.38 9.07 -14.14
C ILE A 257 15.88 7.69 -13.68
N GLY A 258 15.35 6.87 -14.59
CA GLY A 258 14.87 5.52 -14.28
C GLY A 258 13.68 5.48 -13.31
N LEU A 259 12.95 6.59 -13.15
CA LEU A 259 11.87 6.73 -12.19
C LEU A 259 10.51 6.48 -12.84
N THR A 260 9.64 5.74 -12.16
CA THR A 260 8.23 5.57 -12.50
C THR A 260 7.37 5.90 -11.29
N LEU A 261 6.35 6.74 -11.46
CA LEU A 261 5.42 7.17 -10.41
C LEU A 261 4.01 6.65 -10.73
N TYR A 262 3.31 6.15 -9.72
CA TYR A 262 2.01 5.49 -9.86
C TYR A 262 0.89 6.40 -9.37
N GLU A 263 -0.04 6.72 -10.28
CA GLU A 263 -1.07 7.73 -10.02
C GLU A 263 -2.12 7.28 -9.01
N PRO A 264 -2.58 8.20 -8.15
CA PRO A 264 -3.73 7.97 -7.28
C PRO A 264 -5.01 7.68 -8.07
N GLU A 265 -5.98 7.06 -7.40
CA GLU A 265 -7.34 6.90 -7.96
C GLU A 265 -8.08 8.26 -8.10
N ASN A 266 -7.65 9.28 -7.35
CA ASN A 266 -8.20 10.64 -7.37
C ASN A 266 -7.21 11.62 -8.01
N PRO A 267 -7.60 12.44 -9.00
CA PRO A 267 -6.70 13.38 -9.70
C PRO A 267 -6.04 14.46 -8.82
N TYR A 268 -6.50 14.66 -7.59
CA TYR A 268 -5.92 15.64 -6.65
C TYR A 268 -5.07 14.99 -5.54
N GLY A 269 -4.75 13.70 -5.65
CA GLY A 269 -3.98 12.97 -4.65
C GLY A 269 -2.47 13.01 -4.85
N SER A 270 -1.75 12.50 -3.85
CA SER A 270 -0.33 12.16 -3.94
C SER A 270 -0.14 10.84 -4.69
N PHE A 271 1.08 10.57 -5.19
CA PHE A 271 1.37 9.28 -5.81
C PHE A 271 1.20 8.13 -4.81
N THR A 272 0.68 6.99 -5.29
CA THR A 272 0.49 5.81 -4.43
C THR A 272 1.69 4.88 -4.44
N GLY A 273 2.57 5.04 -5.41
CA GLY A 273 3.79 4.23 -5.50
C GLY A 273 4.86 4.87 -6.37
N VAL A 274 6.06 4.34 -6.22
CA VAL A 274 7.27 4.78 -6.92
C VAL A 274 8.13 3.56 -7.22
N ALA A 275 8.68 3.48 -8.42
CA ALA A 275 9.67 2.49 -8.79
C ALA A 275 10.93 3.20 -9.32
N LEU A 276 12.09 2.79 -8.83
CA LEU A 276 13.39 3.18 -9.35
C LEU A 276 14.07 1.98 -10.00
N ARG A 277 14.54 2.18 -11.23
CA ARG A 277 15.29 1.19 -12.02
C ARG A 277 16.63 1.77 -12.49
N PRO A 278 17.61 0.92 -12.85
CA PRO A 278 18.83 1.38 -13.50
C PRO A 278 18.49 2.18 -14.76
N THR A 279 19.20 3.29 -14.98
CA THR A 279 19.17 4.00 -16.26
C THR A 279 19.95 3.20 -17.30
N CYS A 280 19.37 3.03 -18.47
CA CYS A 280 20.03 2.41 -19.63
C CYS A 280 21.12 3.31 -20.21
#